data_AF-A0A2A9PG13-F1
#
_entry.id   AF-A0A2A9PG13-F1
#
_cell.length_a   1.000
_cell.length_b   1.000
_cell.length_c   1.000
_cell.angle_alpha   90.00
_cell.angle_beta   90.00
_cell.angle_gamma   90.00
#
_symmetry.space_group_name_H-M   'P 1'
#
loop_
_entity.id
_entity.type
_entity.pdbx_description
1 polymer ?
#
loop_
_entity_poly.entity_id
_entity_poly.type
_entity_poly.pdbx_seq_one_letter_code
_entity_poly.pdbx_strand_id
1 'polypeptide(L)'
;MPPDVAVSSAAPAHLLALLASHLPSSLTLLRRLQSAARGIGTSPGARVFFISDDDDDVFTAAYADVSPGADAQTFIFSTVQNTARAEDGSRNAAQLTALLGALARLSEDVDCRRTNFLLGSLHSDVRALLEPSGRLLPRPSGLYDKWLFDVSCLPPVEDRLPKGMHWGRATLDDCVTVVSRSNIPRTPWA
;
A
#
# COMPACT_ATOMS: atom_id res chain seq x y z
N MET A 1 22.94 -12.63 -8.91
CA MET A 1 22.87 -11.18 -9.21
C MET A 1 21.72 -10.58 -8.42
N PRO A 2 21.76 -9.29 -8.04
CA PRO A 2 20.56 -8.64 -7.51
C PRO A 2 19.48 -8.62 -8.60
N PRO A 3 18.19 -8.83 -8.26
CA PRO A 3 17.10 -8.80 -9.23
C PRO A 3 16.95 -7.39 -9.80
N ASP A 4 16.53 -7.30 -11.07
CA ASP A 4 16.33 -6.01 -11.73
C ASP A 4 15.05 -5.32 -11.21
N VAL A 5 15.10 -4.00 -11.11
CA VAL A 5 14.00 -3.20 -10.58
C VAL A 5 13.51 -2.25 -11.66
N ALA A 6 12.42 -2.61 -12.33
CA ALA A 6 11.75 -1.72 -13.27
C ALA A 6 10.98 -0.64 -12.50
N VAL A 7 11.30 0.62 -12.77
CA VAL A 7 10.66 1.80 -12.16
C VAL A 7 9.93 2.61 -13.22
N SER A 8 8.66 2.94 -12.98
CA SER A 8 7.82 3.69 -13.92
C SER A 8 6.92 4.68 -13.19
N SER A 9 6.44 5.72 -13.90
CA SER A 9 5.47 6.69 -13.35
C SER A 9 4.03 6.20 -13.42
N ALA A 10 3.75 5.17 -14.21
CA ALA A 10 2.43 4.58 -14.40
C ALA A 10 2.53 3.05 -14.49
N ALA A 11 1.51 2.35 -14.01
CA ALA A 11 1.48 0.90 -14.03
C ALA A 11 1.46 0.36 -15.47
N PRO A 12 2.41 -0.50 -15.86
CA PRO A 12 2.35 -1.19 -17.15
C PRO A 12 1.09 -2.07 -17.27
N ALA A 13 0.55 -2.21 -18.48
CA ALA A 13 -0.65 -3.01 -18.72
C ALA A 13 -0.45 -4.50 -18.34
N HIS A 14 0.74 -5.06 -18.60
CA HIS A 14 1.07 -6.44 -18.22
C HIS A 14 1.02 -6.63 -16.70
N LEU A 15 1.52 -5.67 -15.91
CA LEU A 15 1.47 -5.72 -14.46
C LEU A 15 0.03 -5.72 -13.93
N LEU A 16 -0.86 -4.93 -14.52
CA LEU A 16 -2.28 -4.94 -14.14
C LEU A 16 -2.94 -6.31 -14.42
N ALA A 17 -2.59 -6.95 -15.53
CA ALA A 17 -3.07 -8.28 -15.88
C ALA A 17 -2.53 -9.35 -14.93
N LEU A 18 -1.24 -9.31 -14.60
CA LEU A 18 -0.63 -10.18 -13.59
C LEU A 18 -1.30 -9.99 -12.22
N LEU A 19 -1.44 -8.76 -11.74
CA LEU A 19 -2.12 -8.52 -10.47
C LEU A 19 -3.56 -9.05 -10.50
N ALA A 20 -4.28 -8.95 -11.62
CA ALA A 20 -5.63 -9.51 -11.73
C ALA A 20 -5.67 -11.05 -11.62
N SER A 21 -4.65 -11.78 -12.13
CA SER A 21 -4.58 -13.25 -12.00
C SER A 21 -4.27 -13.70 -10.56
N HIS A 22 -3.73 -12.81 -9.72
CA HIS A 22 -3.37 -13.08 -8.33
C HIS A 22 -4.43 -12.63 -7.30
N LEU A 23 -5.66 -12.36 -7.75
CA LEU A 23 -6.78 -12.07 -6.83
C LEU A 23 -7.14 -13.30 -5.97
N PRO A 24 -7.55 -13.12 -4.70
CA PRO A 24 -7.82 -11.82 -4.05
C PRO A 24 -6.59 -11.15 -3.41
N SER A 25 -5.45 -11.83 -3.26
CA SER A 25 -4.30 -11.34 -2.49
C SER A 25 -3.72 -10.01 -3.03
N SER A 26 -3.70 -9.85 -4.35
CA SER A 26 -3.20 -8.64 -5.02
C SER A 26 -4.15 -7.43 -4.97
N LEU A 27 -5.39 -7.61 -4.48
CA LEU A 27 -6.49 -6.64 -4.64
C LEU A 27 -6.10 -5.23 -4.19
N THR A 28 -5.38 -5.11 -3.08
CA THR A 28 -5.02 -3.81 -2.50
C THR A 28 -4.11 -3.01 -3.45
N LEU A 29 -3.07 -3.65 -3.98
CA LEU A 29 -2.17 -2.99 -4.94
C LEU A 29 -2.88 -2.76 -6.27
N LEU A 30 -3.64 -3.73 -6.77
CA LEU A 30 -4.38 -3.61 -8.04
C LEU A 30 -5.30 -2.39 -8.02
N ARG A 31 -6.12 -2.24 -6.96
CA ARG A 31 -7.03 -1.09 -6.82
C ARG A 31 -6.27 0.22 -6.69
N ARG A 32 -5.14 0.23 -5.97
CA ARG A 32 -4.30 1.43 -5.86
C ARG A 32 -3.77 1.87 -7.23
N LEU A 33 -3.26 0.94 -8.04
CA LEU A 33 -2.75 1.25 -9.39
C LEU A 33 -3.88 1.70 -10.34
N GLN A 34 -5.05 1.06 -10.29
CA GLN A 34 -6.21 1.47 -11.07
C GLN A 34 -6.70 2.89 -10.70
N SER A 35 -6.68 3.24 -9.41
CA SER A 35 -7.01 4.60 -8.95
C SER A 35 -5.97 5.61 -9.40
N ALA A 36 -4.68 5.29 -9.29
CA ALA A 36 -3.60 6.16 -9.74
C ALA A 36 -3.66 6.43 -11.25
N ALA A 37 -3.99 5.41 -12.07
CA ALA A 37 -4.20 5.57 -13.51
C ALA A 37 -5.35 6.53 -13.86
N ARG A 38 -6.27 6.80 -12.93
CA ARG A 38 -7.36 7.77 -13.05
C ARG A 38 -7.05 9.12 -12.39
N GLY A 39 -5.82 9.34 -11.94
CA GLY A 39 -5.41 10.55 -11.22
C GLY A 39 -5.91 10.62 -9.77
N ILE A 40 -6.42 9.52 -9.21
CA ILE A 40 -7.01 9.52 -7.86
C ILE A 40 -5.92 9.24 -6.81
N GLY A 41 -5.68 10.23 -5.95
CA GLY A 41 -4.80 10.12 -4.80
C GLY A 41 -3.34 9.84 -5.15
N THR A 42 -2.89 10.20 -6.35
CA THR A 42 -1.52 10.03 -6.86
C THR A 42 -0.87 11.37 -7.10
N SER A 43 0.46 11.42 -7.02
CA SER A 43 1.25 12.63 -7.25
C SER A 43 2.26 12.46 -8.39
N PRO A 44 2.87 13.56 -8.89
CA PRO A 44 4.00 13.47 -9.82
C PRO A 44 5.22 12.71 -9.27
N GLY A 45 5.36 12.61 -7.95
CA GLY A 45 6.40 11.86 -7.25
C GLY A 45 6.09 10.37 -7.09
N ALA A 46 4.90 9.91 -7.49
CA ALA A 46 4.53 8.51 -7.41
C ALA A 46 5.33 7.65 -8.38
N ARG A 47 5.73 6.48 -7.92
CA ARG A 47 6.44 5.47 -8.72
C ARG A 47 5.82 4.09 -8.53
N VAL A 48 5.81 3.34 -9.62
CA VAL A 48 5.48 1.92 -9.64
C VAL A 48 6.78 1.15 -9.82
N PHE A 49 6.97 0.17 -8.93
CA PHE A 49 8.10 -0.75 -8.94
C PHE A 49 7.61 -2.12 -9.36
N PHE A 50 8.34 -2.76 -10.25
CA PHE A 50 8.13 -4.14 -10.65
C PHE A 50 9.47 -4.87 -10.67
N ILE A 51 9.53 -6.01 -9.98
CA ILE A 51 10.73 -6.80 -9.77
C ILE A 51 10.35 -8.25 -10.03
N SER A 52 10.97 -8.86 -11.02
CA SER A 52 10.71 -10.21 -11.50
C SER A 52 12.01 -10.84 -11.99
N ASP A 53 12.13 -12.17 -11.92
CA ASP A 53 13.21 -12.87 -12.63
C ASP A 53 12.56 -13.54 -13.86
N ASP A 54 12.73 -12.91 -15.03
CA ASP A 54 12.42 -13.29 -16.43
C ASP A 54 11.08 -13.99 -16.78
N ASP A 55 10.57 -14.90 -15.94
CA ASP A 55 9.37 -15.73 -16.19
C ASP A 55 8.08 -15.14 -15.58
N ASP A 56 8.14 -14.03 -14.83
CA ASP A 56 6.99 -13.38 -14.16
C ASP A 56 6.18 -14.25 -13.18
N ASP A 57 6.56 -15.51 -12.99
CA ASP A 57 5.95 -16.45 -12.04
C ASP A 57 6.21 -16.04 -10.58
N VAL A 58 7.38 -15.46 -10.30
CA VAL A 58 7.75 -14.94 -8.99
C VAL A 58 8.12 -13.49 -9.13
N PHE A 59 7.29 -12.62 -8.56
CA PHE A 59 7.50 -11.18 -8.66
C PHE A 59 7.08 -10.43 -7.40
N THR A 60 7.61 -9.22 -7.30
CA THR A 60 7.25 -8.22 -6.30
C THR A 60 6.92 -6.93 -7.02
N ALA A 61 5.78 -6.35 -6.68
CA ALA A 61 5.34 -5.08 -7.22
C ALA A 61 4.98 -4.11 -6.10
N ALA A 62 5.22 -2.83 -6.31
CA ALA A 62 4.84 -1.81 -5.35
C ALA A 62 4.40 -0.51 -6.03
N TYR A 63 3.48 0.19 -5.37
CA TYR A 63 3.24 1.60 -5.59
C TYR A 63 3.85 2.35 -4.42
N ALA A 64 4.66 3.38 -4.67
CA ALA A 64 5.12 4.29 -3.62
C ALA A 64 4.97 5.74 -4.04
N ASP A 65 4.58 6.58 -3.10
CA ASP A 65 4.41 8.01 -3.31
C ASP A 65 5.18 8.76 -2.23
N VAL A 66 6.21 9.50 -2.65
CA VAL A 66 6.99 10.38 -1.76
C VAL A 66 6.22 11.62 -1.34
N SER A 67 5.05 11.88 -1.94
CA SER A 67 4.37 13.14 -1.73
C SER A 67 3.97 13.35 -0.27
N PRO A 68 4.19 14.57 0.23
CA PRO A 68 3.68 15.01 1.52
C PRO A 68 2.14 14.96 1.58
N GLY A 69 1.63 13.83 2.04
CA GLY A 69 0.25 13.57 2.39
C GLY A 69 0.15 12.67 3.62
N ALA A 70 -1.02 12.64 4.24
CA ALA A 70 -1.30 11.85 5.45
C ALA A 70 -1.79 10.42 5.14
N ASP A 71 -2.01 10.10 3.87
CA ASP A 71 -2.51 8.80 3.46
C ASP A 71 -1.40 7.78 3.31
N ALA A 72 -1.82 6.51 3.23
CA ALA A 72 -0.94 5.41 2.87
C ALA A 72 -0.19 5.71 1.57
N GLN A 73 1.13 5.77 1.67
CA GLN A 73 2.02 6.16 0.59
C GLN A 73 2.51 4.96 -0.20
N THR A 74 2.53 3.78 0.42
CA THR A 74 3.13 2.60 -0.17
C THR A 74 2.24 1.37 -0.06
N PHE A 75 2.14 0.63 -1.15
CA PHE A 75 1.37 -0.61 -1.26
C PHE A 75 2.27 -1.64 -1.91
N ILE A 76 2.37 -2.83 -1.32
CA ILE A 76 3.27 -3.88 -1.77
C ILE A 76 2.47 -5.16 -2.04
N PHE A 77 2.72 -5.76 -3.20
CA PHE A 77 2.35 -7.12 -3.52
C PHE A 77 3.62 -7.94 -3.76
N SER A 78 3.62 -9.19 -3.33
CA SER A 78 4.66 -10.15 -3.67
C SER A 78 4.00 -11.51 -3.78
N THR A 79 4.45 -12.35 -4.71
CA THR A 79 3.82 -13.66 -4.96
C THR A 79 3.87 -14.61 -3.76
N VAL A 80 4.73 -14.34 -2.77
CA VAL A 80 4.71 -15.00 -1.45
C VAL A 80 3.32 -14.96 -0.78
N GLN A 81 2.47 -14.00 -1.14
CA GLN A 81 1.09 -13.87 -0.64
C GLN A 81 0.10 -14.88 -1.25
N ASN A 82 0.51 -15.62 -2.28
CA ASN A 82 -0.38 -16.50 -3.06
C ASN A 82 -0.01 -17.98 -2.95
N THR A 83 1.21 -18.34 -2.56
CA THR A 83 1.69 -19.73 -2.68
C THR A 83 2.36 -20.28 -1.44
N ALA A 84 1.90 -21.49 -1.09
CA ALA A 84 2.45 -22.42 -0.12
C ALA A 84 3.76 -23.11 -0.58
N ARG A 85 4.50 -22.53 -1.53
CA ARG A 85 5.77 -23.09 -2.02
C ARG A 85 6.93 -22.42 -1.32
N ALA A 86 7.49 -23.12 -0.32
CA ALA A 86 8.63 -22.64 0.47
C ALA A 86 9.87 -22.29 -0.39
N GLU A 87 9.99 -22.90 -1.57
CA GLU A 87 11.14 -22.77 -2.47
C GLU A 87 11.26 -21.36 -3.09
N ASP A 88 10.15 -20.66 -3.29
CA ASP A 88 10.13 -19.30 -3.86
C ASP A 88 10.50 -18.21 -2.84
N GLY A 89 10.50 -18.55 -1.54
CA GLY A 89 10.74 -17.58 -0.46
C GLY A 89 12.08 -16.86 -0.55
N SER A 90 13.12 -17.53 -1.05
CA SER A 90 14.45 -16.92 -1.25
C SER A 90 14.43 -15.86 -2.36
N ARG A 91 13.71 -16.12 -3.46
CA ARG A 91 13.52 -15.19 -4.58
C ARG A 91 12.70 -13.99 -4.12
N ASN A 92 11.55 -14.23 -3.48
CA ASN A 92 10.71 -13.15 -2.92
C ASN A 92 11.50 -12.28 -1.91
N ALA A 93 12.33 -12.88 -1.04
CA ALA A 93 13.16 -12.14 -0.11
C ALA A 93 14.20 -11.25 -0.81
N ALA A 94 14.85 -11.75 -1.86
CA ALA A 94 15.79 -10.98 -2.67
C ALA A 94 15.09 -9.81 -3.37
N GLN A 95 13.91 -10.04 -3.95
CA GLN A 95 13.10 -9.02 -4.60
C GLN A 95 12.62 -7.95 -3.61
N LEU A 96 12.15 -8.34 -2.43
CA LEU A 96 11.76 -7.43 -1.36
C LEU A 96 12.94 -6.60 -0.84
N THR A 97 14.13 -7.19 -0.75
CA THR A 97 15.36 -6.46 -0.41
C THR A 97 15.72 -5.44 -1.49
N ALA A 98 15.62 -5.81 -2.76
CA ALA A 98 15.83 -4.91 -3.88
C ALA A 98 14.81 -3.75 -3.89
N LEU A 99 13.54 -4.03 -3.57
CA LEU A 99 12.51 -3.03 -3.38
C LEU A 99 12.88 -2.03 -2.28
N LEU A 100 13.31 -2.49 -1.10
CA LEU A 100 13.74 -1.59 -0.01
C LEU A 100 14.91 -0.70 -0.43
N GLY A 101 15.85 -1.24 -1.22
CA GLY A 101 16.95 -0.46 -1.80
C GLY A 101 16.46 0.60 -2.78
N ALA A 102 15.49 0.26 -3.63
CA ALA A 102 14.90 1.18 -4.60
C ALA A 102 14.07 2.29 -3.93
N LEU A 103 13.32 1.96 -2.88
CA LEU A 103 12.57 2.94 -2.07
C LEU A 103 13.50 3.91 -1.34
N ALA A 104 14.63 3.43 -0.82
CA ALA A 104 15.64 4.30 -0.20
C ALA A 104 16.20 5.32 -1.20
N ARG A 105 16.57 4.88 -2.41
CA ARG A 105 17.03 5.80 -3.48
C ARG A 105 15.95 6.81 -3.88
N LEU A 106 14.69 6.37 -4.00
CA LEU A 106 13.58 7.27 -4.31
C LEU A 106 13.42 8.37 -3.23
N SER A 107 13.71 8.07 -1.96
CA SER A 107 13.66 9.08 -0.90
C SER A 107 14.83 10.06 -0.90
N GLU A 108 15.98 9.69 -1.47
CA GLU A 108 17.15 10.56 -1.62
C GLU A 108 17.01 11.53 -2.81
N ASP A 109 16.43 11.05 -3.92
CA ASP A 109 16.25 11.83 -5.16
C ASP A 109 15.24 12.98 -5.01
N VAL A 110 14.37 12.88 -4.02
CA VAL A 110 13.39 13.91 -3.71
C VAL A 110 13.96 14.65 -2.51
N ASP A 111 13.98 15.99 -2.52
CA ASP A 111 14.34 16.83 -1.36
C ASP A 111 13.27 16.71 -0.25
N CYS A 112 13.05 15.48 0.18
CA CYS A 112 12.05 15.01 1.09
C CYS A 112 12.75 14.82 2.41
N ARG A 113 12.42 15.67 3.39
CA ARG A 113 12.83 15.48 4.80
C ARG A 113 12.25 14.22 5.46
N ARG A 114 11.60 13.34 4.69
CA ARG A 114 10.95 12.12 5.17
C ARG A 114 11.88 10.94 5.01
N THR A 115 12.16 10.30 6.14
CA THR A 115 12.97 9.09 6.22
C THR A 115 12.15 7.81 6.22
N ASN A 116 10.81 7.91 6.18
CA ASN A 116 9.90 6.78 6.32
C ASN A 116 8.72 6.86 5.35
N PHE A 117 8.33 5.70 4.79
CA PHE A 117 7.10 5.53 4.02
C PHE A 117 6.01 4.88 4.88
N LEU A 118 4.77 5.36 4.76
CA LEU A 118 3.63 4.70 5.40
C LEU A 118 3.08 3.60 4.48
N LEU A 119 3.18 2.34 4.94
CA LEU A 119 2.56 1.19 4.27
C LEU A 119 1.05 1.16 4.54
N GLY A 120 0.25 1.12 3.47
CA GLY A 120 -1.22 1.07 3.58
C GLY A 120 -1.78 -0.29 3.95
N SER A 121 -1.02 -1.34 3.66
CA SER A 121 -1.32 -2.72 4.04
C SER A 121 -0.05 -3.53 3.86
N LEU A 122 0.17 -4.50 4.76
CA LEU A 122 1.24 -5.46 4.64
C LEU A 122 0.69 -6.86 4.93
N HIS A 123 0.98 -7.82 4.05
CA HIS A 123 0.69 -9.23 4.28
C HIS A 123 1.66 -9.80 5.33
N SER A 124 1.22 -10.76 6.14
CA SER A 124 2.05 -11.35 7.21
C SER A 124 3.36 -11.94 6.68
N ASP A 125 3.31 -12.60 5.52
CA ASP A 125 4.50 -13.27 4.98
C ASP A 125 5.50 -12.25 4.40
N VAL A 126 4.98 -11.19 3.76
CA VAL A 126 5.83 -10.06 3.34
C VAL A 126 6.43 -9.37 4.56
N ARG A 127 5.65 -9.19 5.63
CA ARG A 127 6.14 -8.64 6.90
C ARG A 127 7.26 -9.51 7.48
N ALA A 128 7.07 -10.82 7.56
CA ALA A 128 8.06 -11.76 8.09
C ALA A 128 9.38 -11.73 7.31
N LEU A 129 9.33 -11.54 5.98
CA LEU A 129 10.53 -11.39 5.15
C LEU A 129 11.20 -10.01 5.29
N LEU A 130 10.43 -8.96 5.58
CA LEU A 130 10.96 -7.59 5.72
C LEU A 130 11.46 -7.28 7.13
N GLU A 131 10.90 -7.86 8.18
CA GLU A 131 11.27 -7.59 9.59
C GLU A 131 12.77 -7.78 9.87
N PRO A 132 13.45 -8.85 9.40
CA PRO A 132 14.88 -9.05 9.62
C PRO A 132 15.77 -7.94 9.05
N SER A 133 15.27 -7.15 8.09
CA SER A 133 16.04 -6.02 7.55
C SER A 133 16.23 -4.88 8.54
N GLY A 134 15.46 -4.84 9.63
CA GLY A 134 15.45 -3.72 10.59
C GLY A 134 14.89 -2.40 10.03
N ARG A 135 14.40 -2.40 8.78
CA ARG A 135 13.87 -1.21 8.09
C ARG A 135 12.34 -1.08 8.20
N LEU A 136 11.68 -2.08 8.78
CA LEU A 136 10.25 -2.05 9.05
C LEU A 136 10.01 -1.67 10.51
N LEU A 137 9.36 -0.54 10.74
CA LEU A 137 8.98 -0.09 12.08
C LEU A 137 7.47 -0.24 12.27
N PRO A 138 6.99 -1.07 13.21
CA PRO A 138 5.58 -1.07 13.55
C PRO A 138 5.20 0.28 14.13
N ARG A 139 3.99 0.76 13.85
CA ARG A 139 3.50 1.98 14.50
C ARG A 139 3.28 1.70 16.00
N PRO A 140 3.83 2.54 16.91
CA PRO A 140 3.68 2.34 18.35
C PRO A 140 2.22 2.32 18.83
N SER A 141 1.32 3.01 18.11
CA SER A 141 -0.07 3.20 18.54
C SER A 141 -1.03 2.07 18.18
N GLY A 142 -0.64 1.08 17.36
CA GLY A 142 -1.52 -0.05 16.97
C GLY A 142 -2.77 0.30 16.12
N LEU A 143 -3.05 1.59 15.87
CA LEU A 143 -4.29 2.10 15.23
C LEU A 143 -4.57 1.68 13.76
N TYR A 144 -3.86 0.69 13.21
CA TYR A 144 -4.09 0.14 11.86
C TYR A 144 -4.28 -1.37 11.85
N ASP A 145 -4.74 -1.94 12.97
CA ASP A 145 -5.22 -3.31 12.97
C ASP A 145 -6.30 -3.48 11.91
N LYS A 146 -6.19 -4.55 11.11
CA LYS A 146 -7.22 -4.97 10.19
C LYS A 146 -8.30 -5.65 11.02
N TRP A 147 -9.47 -5.03 11.10
CA TRP A 147 -10.62 -5.60 11.79
C TRP A 147 -11.38 -6.53 10.82
N LEU A 148 -11.51 -7.80 11.21
CA LEU A 148 -12.43 -8.72 10.55
C LEU A 148 -13.75 -8.71 11.32
N PHE A 149 -14.82 -8.32 10.66
CA PHE A 149 -16.18 -8.41 11.19
C PHE A 149 -16.93 -9.51 10.43
N ASP A 150 -17.70 -10.29 11.16
CA ASP A 150 -18.66 -11.20 10.56
C ASP A 150 -19.77 -10.39 9.89
N VAL A 151 -19.87 -10.48 8.56
CA VAL A 151 -20.87 -9.78 7.76
C VAL A 151 -22.28 -10.18 8.18
N SER A 152 -22.48 -11.42 8.64
CA SER A 152 -23.79 -11.89 9.13
C SER A 152 -24.21 -11.24 10.45
N CYS A 153 -23.25 -10.69 11.19
CA CYS A 153 -23.50 -9.93 12.42
C CYS A 153 -23.71 -8.43 12.17
N LEU A 154 -23.60 -7.96 10.92
CA LEU A 154 -23.91 -6.56 10.60
C LEU A 154 -25.43 -6.34 10.65
N PRO A 155 -25.90 -5.23 11.22
CA PRO A 155 -27.32 -4.89 11.16
C PRO A 155 -27.74 -4.81 9.69
N PRO A 156 -28.98 -5.22 9.35
CA PRO A 156 -29.48 -5.07 7.99
C PRO A 156 -29.36 -3.61 7.57
N VAL A 157 -28.94 -3.39 6.32
CA VAL A 157 -28.90 -2.04 5.76
C VAL A 157 -30.35 -1.60 5.57
N GLU A 158 -30.89 -0.90 6.56
CA GLU A 158 -32.18 -0.24 6.43
C GLU A 158 -32.00 1.03 5.59
N ASP A 159 -32.80 1.20 4.54
CA ASP A 159 -32.77 2.40 3.69
C ASP A 159 -33.13 3.68 4.46
N ARG A 160 -33.71 3.53 5.66
CA ARG A 160 -34.15 4.63 6.51
C ARG A 160 -33.16 4.86 7.66
N LEU A 161 -32.60 6.05 7.69
CA LEU A 161 -31.81 6.51 8.82
C LEU A 161 -32.69 6.58 10.10
N PRO A 162 -32.10 6.33 11.28
CA PRO A 162 -32.79 6.53 12.55
C PRO A 162 -33.40 7.94 12.68
N LYS A 163 -34.46 8.08 13.48
CA LYS A 163 -35.15 9.36 13.68
C LYS A 163 -34.17 10.45 14.12
N GLY A 164 -34.03 11.49 13.31
CA GLY A 164 -33.12 12.63 13.56
C GLY A 164 -31.78 12.56 12.82
N MET A 165 -31.43 11.42 12.21
CA MET A 165 -30.27 11.32 11.32
C MET A 165 -30.66 11.71 9.88
N HIS A 166 -29.73 12.34 9.17
CA HIS A 166 -29.86 12.69 7.77
C HIS A 166 -28.52 12.49 7.05
N TRP A 167 -28.56 12.18 5.76
CA TRP A 167 -27.36 12.23 4.92
C TRP A 167 -26.97 13.69 4.71
N GLY A 168 -25.76 14.04 5.14
CA GLY A 168 -25.20 15.39 5.00
C GLY A 168 -24.07 15.44 3.97
N ARG A 169 -23.64 16.66 3.62
CA ARG A 169 -22.34 16.87 2.98
C ARG A 169 -21.28 16.99 4.06
N ALA A 170 -20.11 16.41 3.82
CA ALA A 170 -18.97 16.57 4.70
C ALA A 170 -18.65 18.07 4.90
N THR A 171 -18.39 18.44 6.15
CA THR A 171 -18.05 19.79 6.60
C THR A 171 -16.59 19.86 7.05
N LEU A 172 -16.07 21.07 7.30
CA LEU A 172 -14.74 21.24 7.88
C LEU A 172 -14.64 20.70 9.32
N ASP A 173 -15.72 20.77 10.10
CA ASP A 173 -15.75 20.21 11.46
C ASP A 173 -15.68 18.68 11.47
N ASP A 174 -16.24 18.03 10.43
CA ASP A 174 -16.06 16.59 10.22
C ASP A 174 -14.58 16.27 9.97
N CYS A 175 -13.88 17.10 9.20
CA CYS A 175 -12.43 16.95 9.00
C CYS A 175 -11.66 17.10 10.32
N VAL A 176 -12.01 18.08 11.17
CA VAL A 176 -11.40 18.24 12.51
C VAL A 176 -11.64 17.00 13.37
N THR A 177 -12.84 16.42 13.32
CA THR A 177 -13.19 15.18 14.04
C THR A 177 -12.40 13.97 13.54
N VAL A 178 -12.22 13.83 12.22
CA VAL A 178 -11.40 12.76 11.63
C VAL A 178 -9.93 12.93 12.01
N VAL A 179 -9.41 14.16 11.99
CA VAL A 179 -8.05 14.48 12.42
C VAL A 179 -7.85 14.14 13.90
N SER A 180 -8.78 14.51 14.78
CA SER A 180 -8.64 14.27 16.23
C SER A 180 -8.65 12.79 16.61
N ARG A 181 -9.26 11.93 15.78
CA ARG A 181 -9.35 10.48 15.98
C ARG A 181 -8.12 9.71 15.48
N SER A 182 -7.11 10.39 14.97
CA SER A 182 -5.95 9.76 14.36
C SER A 182 -4.67 10.54 14.68
N ASN A 183 -3.64 9.85 15.12
CA ASN A 183 -2.33 10.45 15.37
C ASN A 183 -1.47 10.61 14.10
N ILE A 184 -2.06 10.52 12.89
CA ILE A 184 -1.33 10.86 11.67
C ILE A 184 -1.16 12.38 11.61
N PRO A 185 0.08 12.90 11.48
CA PRO A 185 0.30 14.31 11.22
C PRO A 185 -0.37 14.71 9.90
N ARG A 186 -1.46 15.47 10.00
CA ARG A 186 -2.15 16.12 8.88
C ARG A 186 -1.86 17.61 8.96
N THR A 187 -0.67 18.02 8.54
CA THR A 187 -0.39 19.45 8.36
C THR A 187 -1.04 19.91 7.05
N PRO A 188 -2.01 20.84 7.06
CA PRO A 188 -2.38 21.55 5.86
C PRO A 188 -1.16 22.36 5.41
N TRP A 189 -0.93 22.38 4.11
CA TRP A 189 0.08 23.22 3.48
C TRP A 189 -0.16 24.69 3.83
N ALA A 190 0.87 25.34 4.38
CA ALA A 190 0.97 26.80 4.45
C ALA A 190 1.70 27.30 3.21
#